data_AF-A0A9W9KQ34-F1
#
_entry.id   AF-A0A9W9KQ34-F1
#
_cell.length_a   1.000
_cell.length_b   1.000
_cell.length_c   1.000
_cell.angle_alpha   90.00
_cell.angle_beta   90.00
_cell.angle_gamma   90.00
#
_symmetry.space_group_name_H-M   'P 1'
#
loop_
_entity.id
_entity.type
_entity.pdbx_description
1 polymer ?
#
loop_
_entity_poly.entity_id
_entity_poly.type
_entity_poly.pdbx_seq_one_letter_code
_entity_poly.pdbx_strand_id
1 'polypeptide(L)'
;MEGLFTLLALSIVMAVTSFVVGSLPLAFTLSPSQLRLISSIGMGVLVGTSLIVIIPEGVETLYSSSSAGRKSLSTRSANVDWQLQGLPVAARSMFDTEKDSSVQTATAVPSLILDDENSTPVQEDQPSVKVSRKEDSSESSSKEEAEEESSPHAWIGIALVSGFILMYLVDKLPEFASPAKNERIPYHISLDNLGSGLRRNSSPSRDGGLLNAGHSSSRPGHSFATTTGLVIHAAADGIALGASSTDTGLSFIIFLAIMVHKAPASFGLTSILLKQGLSSRTARAHLLVFSLAAPVGALATFLFAHMVGSSSGDEAGSQWRTGMLLLFSGGTFL
;
A
#
# COMPACT_ATOMS: atom_id res chain seq x y z
N MET A 1 -7.63 -0.65 -25.83
CA MET A 1 -8.21 -2.02 -25.75
C MET A 1 -7.24 -3.00 -25.07
N GLU A 2 -5.93 -2.91 -25.33
CA GLU A 2 -4.93 -3.82 -24.72
C GLU A 2 -4.89 -3.76 -23.18
N GLY A 3 -4.98 -2.57 -22.57
CA GLY A 3 -5.05 -2.42 -21.11
C GLY A 3 -6.28 -3.07 -20.46
N LEU A 4 -7.43 -3.07 -21.15
CA LEU A 4 -8.64 -3.74 -20.65
C LEU A 4 -8.48 -5.26 -20.70
N PHE A 5 -7.93 -5.80 -21.79
CA PHE A 5 -7.73 -7.23 -21.95
C PHE A 5 -6.76 -7.78 -20.91
N THR A 6 -5.63 -7.09 -20.70
CA THR A 6 -4.63 -7.46 -19.69
C THR A 6 -5.23 -7.40 -18.29
N LEU A 7 -5.90 -6.30 -17.91
CA LEU A 7 -6.57 -6.17 -16.62
C LEU A 7 -7.62 -7.26 -16.38
N LEU A 8 -8.41 -7.60 -17.40
CA LEU A 8 -9.41 -8.68 -17.31
C LEU A 8 -8.73 -10.04 -17.10
N ALA A 9 -7.68 -10.34 -17.87
CA ALA A 9 -6.91 -11.57 -17.72
C ALA A 9 -6.30 -11.70 -16.30
N LEU A 10 -5.62 -10.65 -15.83
CA LEU A 10 -5.04 -10.60 -14.48
C LEU A 10 -6.12 -10.74 -13.40
N SER A 11 -7.28 -10.10 -13.57
CA SER A 11 -8.41 -10.19 -12.64
C SER A 11 -9.01 -11.59 -12.57
N ILE A 12 -9.18 -12.28 -13.72
CA ILE A 12 -9.66 -13.67 -13.75
C ILE A 12 -8.67 -14.58 -13.04
N VAL A 13 -7.38 -14.49 -13.37
CA VAL A 13 -6.34 -15.32 -12.74
C VAL A 13 -6.32 -15.08 -11.23
N MET A 14 -6.40 -13.82 -10.79
CA MET A 14 -6.45 -13.48 -9.37
C MET A 14 -7.68 -14.06 -8.66
N ALA A 15 -8.86 -13.95 -9.27
CA ALA A 15 -10.11 -14.46 -8.71
C ALA A 15 -10.09 -15.99 -8.56
N VAL A 16 -9.67 -16.69 -9.63
CA VAL A 16 -9.58 -18.15 -9.64
C VAL A 16 -8.54 -18.63 -8.64
N THR A 17 -7.34 -18.04 -8.65
CA THR A 17 -6.24 -18.47 -7.78
C THR A 17 -6.59 -18.28 -6.30
N SER A 18 -7.10 -17.11 -5.92
CA SER A 18 -7.50 -16.84 -4.54
C SER A 18 -8.66 -17.73 -4.09
N PHE A 19 -9.63 -18.01 -4.96
CA PHE A 19 -10.73 -18.94 -4.65
C PHE A 19 -10.25 -20.39 -4.50
N VAL A 20 -9.38 -20.87 -5.38
CA VAL A 20 -8.84 -22.24 -5.33
C VAL A 20 -7.99 -22.44 -4.08
N VAL A 21 -7.02 -21.55 -3.82
CA VAL A 21 -6.15 -21.64 -2.64
C VAL A 21 -6.96 -21.47 -1.36
N GLY A 22 -7.91 -20.53 -1.33
CA GLY A 22 -8.78 -20.31 -0.18
C GLY A 22 -9.78 -21.45 0.05
N SER A 23 -10.04 -22.29 -0.95
CA SER A 23 -10.90 -23.47 -0.81
C SER A 23 -10.16 -24.67 -0.19
N LEU A 24 -8.83 -24.63 -0.10
CA LEU A 24 -8.03 -25.74 0.44
C LEU A 24 -8.42 -26.15 1.88
N PRO A 25 -8.63 -25.24 2.85
CA PRO A 25 -9.06 -25.64 4.19
C PRO A 25 -10.43 -26.33 4.24
N LEU A 26 -11.26 -26.15 3.21
CA LEU A 26 -12.61 -26.74 3.12
C LEU A 26 -12.60 -28.15 2.51
N ALA A 27 -11.52 -28.53 1.84
CA ALA A 27 -11.37 -29.85 1.22
C ALA A 27 -11.03 -30.95 2.24
N PHE A 28 -10.49 -30.56 3.41
CA PHE A 28 -10.05 -31.48 4.44
C PHE A 28 -10.99 -31.47 5.66
N THR A 29 -11.27 -32.65 6.23
CA THR A 29 -12.00 -32.80 7.48
C THR A 29 -11.05 -32.62 8.66
N LEU A 30 -10.85 -31.36 9.06
CA LEU A 30 -9.85 -31.00 10.07
C LEU A 30 -10.38 -31.18 11.50
N SER A 31 -9.56 -31.76 12.37
CA SER A 31 -9.81 -31.80 13.82
C SER A 31 -9.70 -30.40 14.45
N PRO A 32 -10.28 -30.17 15.64
CA PRO A 32 -10.19 -28.87 16.32
C PRO A 32 -8.75 -28.38 16.55
N SER A 33 -7.82 -29.30 16.83
CA SER A 33 -6.40 -28.98 17.02
C SER A 33 -5.72 -28.54 15.72
N GLN A 34 -6.03 -29.21 14.60
CA GLN A 34 -5.53 -28.83 13.28
C GLN A 34 -6.09 -27.47 12.84
N LEU A 35 -7.37 -27.19 13.10
CA LEU A 35 -7.97 -25.88 12.84
C LEU A 35 -7.28 -24.75 13.61
N ARG A 36 -6.84 -25.00 14.85
CA ARG A 36 -6.07 -24.02 15.62
C ARG A 36 -4.70 -23.77 15.01
N LEU A 37 -3.97 -24.83 14.64
CA LEU A 37 -2.65 -24.71 14.01
C LEU A 37 -2.76 -23.96 12.67
N ILE A 38 -3.68 -24.39 11.81
CA ILE A 38 -3.92 -23.80 10.48
C ILE A 38 -4.35 -22.34 10.61
N SER A 39 -5.23 -22.00 11.57
CA SER A 39 -5.59 -20.61 11.84
C SER A 39 -4.41 -19.78 12.35
N SER A 40 -3.54 -20.33 13.22
CA SER A 40 -2.34 -19.62 13.69
C SER A 40 -1.33 -19.39 12.58
N ILE A 41 -1.13 -20.37 11.70
CA ILE A 41 -0.31 -20.24 10.50
C ILE A 41 -0.94 -19.21 9.56
N GLY A 42 -2.25 -19.28 9.32
CA GLY A 42 -2.96 -18.31 8.48
C GLY A 42 -2.78 -16.88 8.96
N MET A 43 -2.96 -16.62 10.27
CA MET A 43 -2.71 -15.29 10.84
C MET A 43 -1.24 -14.86 10.71
N GLY A 44 -0.29 -15.76 10.97
CA GLY A 44 1.14 -15.45 10.81
C GLY A 44 1.53 -15.14 9.36
N VAL A 45 0.95 -15.85 8.38
CA VAL A 45 1.20 -15.60 6.97
C VAL A 45 0.54 -14.29 6.52
N LEU A 46 -0.64 -13.93 7.04
CA LEU A 46 -1.25 -12.62 6.79
C LEU A 46 -0.34 -11.47 7.24
N VAL A 47 0.11 -11.51 8.49
CA VAL A 47 1.03 -10.48 9.02
C VAL A 47 2.36 -10.49 8.26
N GLY A 48 2.94 -11.66 8.04
CA GLY A 48 4.24 -11.79 7.36
C GLY A 48 4.21 -11.32 5.91
N THR A 49 3.15 -11.62 5.16
CA THR A 49 3.03 -11.16 3.77
C THR A 49 2.84 -9.65 3.68
N SER A 50 2.16 -9.02 4.64
CA SER A 50 2.08 -7.56 4.72
C SER A 50 3.46 -6.92 4.88
N LEU A 51 4.29 -7.44 5.80
CA LEU A 51 5.60 -6.88 6.11
C LEU A 51 6.66 -7.16 5.04
N ILE A 52 6.60 -8.32 4.38
CA ILE A 52 7.66 -8.79 3.45
C ILE A 52 7.35 -8.44 2.00
N VAL A 53 6.06 -8.33 1.63
CA VAL A 53 5.66 -8.15 0.22
C VAL A 53 4.92 -6.83 0.03
N ILE A 54 3.82 -6.60 0.77
CA ILE A 54 2.92 -5.47 0.48
C ILE A 54 3.54 -4.12 0.83
N ILE A 55 4.07 -3.99 2.05
CA ILE A 55 4.65 -2.74 2.51
C ILE A 55 5.89 -2.39 1.68
N PRO A 56 6.86 -3.30 1.46
CA PRO A 56 8.02 -2.99 0.63
C PRO A 56 7.63 -2.54 -0.78
N GLU A 57 6.72 -3.25 -1.44
CA GLU A 57 6.24 -2.89 -2.78
C GLU A 57 5.53 -1.53 -2.80
N GLY A 58 4.66 -1.28 -1.81
CA GLY A 58 3.95 -0.01 -1.70
C GLY A 58 4.90 1.17 -1.46
N VAL A 59 5.93 0.97 -0.65
CA VAL A 59 7.00 1.95 -0.42
C VAL A 59 7.77 2.21 -1.73
N GLU A 60 8.22 1.16 -2.42
CA GLU A 60 8.97 1.28 -3.68
C GLU A 60 8.16 2.01 -4.76
N THR A 61 6.88 1.66 -4.89
CA THR A 61 5.95 2.32 -5.82
C THR A 61 5.79 3.80 -5.48
N LEU A 62 5.63 4.15 -4.20
CA LEU A 62 5.47 5.53 -3.76
C LEU A 62 6.75 6.36 -4.00
N TYR A 63 7.92 5.81 -3.70
CA TYR A 63 9.21 6.48 -3.93
C TYR A 63 9.51 6.71 -5.40
N SER A 64 9.16 5.75 -6.24
CA SER A 64 9.31 5.84 -7.69
C SER A 64 8.47 7.00 -8.26
N SER A 65 7.24 7.16 -7.76
CA SER A 65 6.35 8.27 -8.15
C SER A 65 6.86 9.66 -7.72
N SER A 66 7.40 9.79 -6.49
CA SER A 66 7.93 11.06 -5.96
C SER A 66 9.20 11.51 -6.70
N SER A 67 10.04 10.56 -7.12
CA SER A 67 11.26 10.84 -7.87
C SER A 67 10.97 11.26 -9.31
N ALA A 68 9.91 10.71 -9.93
CA ALA A 68 9.44 11.11 -11.25
C ALA A 68 8.82 12.53 -11.25
N GLY A 69 8.05 12.87 -10.22
CA GLY A 69 7.45 14.20 -10.05
C GLY A 69 8.48 15.33 -9.91
N ARG A 70 9.57 15.11 -9.16
CA ARG A 70 10.65 16.11 -9.00
C ARG A 70 11.39 16.43 -10.30
N LYS A 71 11.58 15.45 -11.19
CA LYS A 71 12.23 15.67 -12.50
C LYS A 71 11.37 16.51 -13.45
N SER A 72 10.04 16.37 -13.37
CA SER A 72 9.08 17.16 -14.17
C SER A 72 8.98 18.62 -13.69
N LEU A 73 9.11 18.87 -12.38
CA LEU A 73 9.12 20.23 -11.82
C LEU A 73 10.44 20.96 -12.11
N SER A 74 11.58 20.25 -12.14
CA SER A 74 12.88 20.85 -12.47
C SER A 74 12.99 21.27 -13.95
N THR A 75 12.30 20.60 -14.87
CA THR A 75 12.25 21.00 -16.30
C THR A 75 11.18 22.05 -16.61
N ARG A 76 10.29 22.35 -15.66
CA ARG A 76 9.29 23.43 -15.74
C ARG A 76 9.64 24.69 -14.94
N SER A 77 10.87 24.79 -14.44
CA SER A 77 11.45 26.07 -14.04
C SER A 77 11.67 26.92 -15.29
N ALA A 78 10.59 27.52 -15.79
CA ALA A 78 10.68 28.66 -16.69
C ALA A 78 11.57 29.70 -15.99
N ASN A 79 12.68 30.03 -16.62
CA ASN A 79 13.58 31.09 -16.21
C ASN A 79 12.79 32.40 -16.20
N VAL A 80 12.18 32.75 -15.07
CA VAL A 80 11.60 34.08 -14.86
C VAL A 80 12.78 34.98 -14.54
N ASP A 81 13.36 35.53 -15.61
CA ASP A 81 14.34 36.60 -15.54
C ASP A 81 13.63 37.83 -14.97
N TRP A 82 13.72 38.01 -13.66
CA TRP A 82 13.25 39.22 -13.00
C TRP A 82 14.23 40.34 -13.32
N GLN A 83 13.97 41.02 -14.43
CA GLN A 83 14.71 42.19 -14.87
C GLN A 83 14.51 43.34 -13.86
N LEU A 84 15.38 43.40 -12.84
CA LEU A 84 15.48 44.53 -11.93
C LEU A 84 15.90 45.78 -12.71
N GLN A 85 14.91 46.63 -13.01
CA GLN A 85 15.14 47.98 -13.50
C GLN A 85 15.83 48.79 -12.40
N GLY A 86 17.15 48.96 -12.53
CA GLY A 86 17.93 49.88 -11.72
C GLY A 86 17.48 51.33 -11.96
N LEU A 87 17.11 52.02 -10.88
CA LEU A 87 16.83 53.45 -10.82
C LEU A 87 18.07 54.27 -11.26
N PRO A 88 17.91 55.42 -11.96
CA PRO A 88 19.02 56.23 -12.41
C PRO A 88 19.52 57.14 -11.27
N VAL A 89 20.71 56.87 -10.73
CA VAL A 89 21.42 57.83 -9.88
C VAL A 89 22.16 58.80 -10.79
N ALA A 90 21.69 60.04 -10.82
CA ALA A 90 22.37 61.15 -11.43
C ALA A 90 23.62 61.51 -10.62
N ALA A 91 24.81 61.38 -11.24
CA ALA A 91 26.01 62.05 -10.79
C ALA A 91 26.66 62.75 -11.99
N ARG A 92 26.51 64.07 -12.02
CA ARG A 92 27.20 65.00 -12.92
C ARG A 92 28.57 65.38 -12.32
N SER A 93 29.64 65.21 -13.08
CA SER A 93 30.80 66.11 -13.15
C SER A 93 31.60 65.74 -14.42
N MET A 94 31.48 66.47 -15.54
CA MET A 94 32.30 67.62 -15.92
C MET A 94 33.83 67.37 -15.85
N PHE A 95 34.42 67.11 -17.03
CA PHE A 95 35.64 67.69 -17.65
C PHE A 95 36.21 66.64 -18.64
N ASP A 96 36.03 66.73 -19.96
CA ASP A 96 36.53 67.64 -21.01
C ASP A 96 37.66 66.99 -21.85
N THR A 97 37.64 67.28 -23.16
CA THR A 97 38.70 67.12 -24.19
C THR A 97 38.60 65.94 -25.20
N GLU A 98 38.21 66.34 -26.43
CA GLU A 98 38.71 65.97 -27.78
C GLU A 98 39.46 64.62 -27.96
N LYS A 99 39.25 63.81 -29.02
CA LYS A 99 39.30 64.19 -30.44
C LYS A 99 39.02 62.96 -31.33
N ASP A 100 38.40 63.20 -32.51
CA ASP A 100 38.51 62.49 -33.81
C ASP A 100 38.33 60.95 -33.90
N SER A 101 37.86 60.31 -34.97
CA SER A 101 37.14 60.60 -36.22
C SER A 101 37.25 59.30 -37.04
N SER A 102 36.13 58.73 -37.53
CA SER A 102 36.04 57.84 -38.73
C SER A 102 36.72 56.44 -38.67
N VAL A 103 36.45 55.38 -39.44
CA VAL A 103 35.45 54.90 -40.42
C VAL A 103 35.96 53.49 -40.87
N GLN A 104 35.05 52.54 -41.11
CA GLN A 104 35.12 51.36 -42.03
C GLN A 104 36.14 50.19 -41.90
N THR A 105 35.55 48.99 -41.83
CA THR A 105 35.62 47.83 -42.77
C THR A 105 36.97 47.11 -43.06
N ALA A 106 36.91 45.77 -42.90
CA ALA A 106 37.32 44.71 -43.85
C ALA A 106 38.49 43.76 -43.50
N THR A 107 38.15 42.46 -43.53
CA THR A 107 38.87 41.29 -44.12
C THR A 107 40.20 40.72 -43.59
N ALA A 108 40.12 39.42 -43.28
CA ALA A 108 40.90 38.28 -43.81
C ALA A 108 42.41 38.07 -43.44
N VAL A 109 42.65 37.02 -42.62
CA VAL A 109 43.63 35.86 -42.62
C VAL A 109 44.99 35.94 -43.38
N PRO A 110 45.93 34.95 -43.28
CA PRO A 110 46.36 34.00 -42.22
C PRO A 110 47.92 33.86 -42.08
N SER A 111 48.41 33.11 -41.08
CA SER A 111 49.78 32.50 -41.04
C SER A 111 49.90 31.68 -39.73
N LEU A 112 50.46 30.48 -39.60
CA LEU A 112 51.31 29.63 -40.44
C LEU A 112 51.26 28.18 -39.91
N ILE A 113 51.48 27.25 -40.84
CA ILE A 113 51.68 25.80 -40.71
C ILE A 113 53.03 25.50 -40.03
N LEU A 114 53.13 24.39 -39.28
CA LEU A 114 54.10 23.29 -39.51
C LEU A 114 53.80 22.08 -38.60
N ASP A 115 53.69 20.95 -39.28
CA ASP A 115 53.45 19.57 -38.87
C ASP A 115 54.58 18.99 -37.97
N ASP A 116 54.32 17.94 -37.18
CA ASP A 116 54.65 16.55 -37.61
C ASP A 116 54.36 15.44 -36.56
N GLU A 117 53.83 14.35 -37.11
CA GLU A 117 53.68 12.91 -36.75
C GLU A 117 53.54 12.31 -35.32
N ASN A 118 52.34 11.74 -35.09
CA ASN A 118 51.98 10.30 -35.01
C ASN A 118 52.71 9.32 -34.05
N SER A 119 51.97 8.76 -33.07
CA SER A 119 51.76 7.30 -32.87
C SER A 119 50.92 6.94 -31.62
N THR A 120 49.92 6.06 -31.80
CA THR A 120 49.20 5.27 -30.78
C THR A 120 49.69 3.80 -30.79
N PRO A 121 49.25 2.84 -29.95
CA PRO A 121 48.65 2.81 -28.59
C PRO A 121 49.36 1.78 -27.65
N VAL A 122 48.77 1.43 -26.49
CA VAL A 122 48.81 0.12 -25.75
C VAL A 122 49.25 0.19 -24.25
N GLN A 123 48.25 -0.02 -23.36
CA GLN A 123 48.17 -0.94 -22.20
C GLN A 123 49.19 -0.87 -21.04
N GLU A 124 48.72 -0.61 -19.82
CA GLU A 124 48.76 -1.55 -18.68
C GLU A 124 48.00 -1.03 -17.44
N ASP A 125 47.55 -2.00 -16.65
CA ASP A 125 46.53 -1.94 -15.60
C ASP A 125 47.18 -2.06 -14.21
N GLN A 126 46.54 -1.45 -13.20
CA GLN A 126 46.70 -1.66 -11.73
C GLN A 126 47.89 -1.01 -10.95
N PRO A 127 47.84 -0.94 -9.59
CA PRO A 127 47.01 -0.01 -8.80
C PRO A 127 47.81 0.66 -7.64
N SER A 128 47.36 1.78 -7.05
CA SER A 128 47.79 2.11 -5.67
C SER A 128 46.78 2.95 -4.90
N VAL A 129 46.38 2.36 -3.78
CA VAL A 129 45.58 2.91 -2.68
C VAL A 129 46.38 3.98 -1.95
N LYS A 130 45.76 5.14 -1.65
CA LYS A 130 46.17 5.97 -0.51
C LYS A 130 44.99 6.67 0.16
N VAL A 131 44.69 6.19 1.36
CA VAL A 131 43.77 6.76 2.34
C VAL A 131 44.46 7.87 3.12
N SER A 132 43.80 9.03 3.26
CA SER A 132 43.93 10.05 4.33
C SER A 132 43.33 11.36 3.79
N ARG A 133 42.64 12.23 4.54
CA ARG A 133 42.26 12.30 5.94
C ARG A 133 41.25 13.46 6.03
N LYS A 134 40.33 13.35 6.98
CA LYS A 134 39.30 14.30 7.41
C LYS A 134 39.92 15.66 7.82
N GLU A 135 39.36 16.76 7.36
CA GLU A 135 39.44 18.08 8.01
C GLU A 135 38.03 18.63 8.17
N ASP A 136 37.64 18.88 9.43
CA ASP A 136 36.44 19.57 9.82
C ASP A 136 36.66 21.10 9.68
N SER A 137 35.69 21.82 9.12
CA SER A 137 35.50 23.23 9.45
C SER A 137 34.03 23.62 9.39
N SER A 138 33.65 24.39 10.40
CA SER A 138 32.33 24.65 10.96
C SER A 138 31.47 25.65 10.18
N GLU A 139 30.16 25.39 10.20
CA GLU A 139 29.03 26.32 10.30
C GLU A 139 29.10 27.69 9.59
N SER A 140 28.22 27.87 8.61
CA SER A 140 27.41 29.09 8.56
C SER A 140 25.94 28.71 8.36
N SER A 141 25.15 29.01 9.39
CA SER A 141 23.71 28.86 9.46
C SER A 141 23.06 29.98 8.63
N SER A 142 22.66 29.68 7.39
CA SER A 142 21.55 30.39 6.76
C SER A 142 20.26 29.69 7.19
N LYS A 143 19.51 30.38 8.03
CA LYS A 143 18.10 30.10 8.30
C LYS A 143 17.32 30.34 7.01
N GLU A 144 17.21 29.32 6.18
CA GLU A 144 16.16 29.26 5.17
C GLU A 144 14.94 28.62 5.83
N GLU A 145 13.83 29.33 5.70
CA GLU A 145 12.53 28.96 6.23
C GLU A 145 12.18 27.56 5.72
N ALA A 146 12.12 26.61 6.66
CA ALA A 146 11.67 25.25 6.38
C ALA A 146 10.18 25.30 6.01
N GLU A 147 9.89 25.48 4.73
CA GLU A 147 8.72 24.83 4.15
C GLU A 147 8.92 23.33 4.44
N GLU A 148 8.12 22.79 5.37
CA GLU A 148 8.08 21.36 5.66
C GLU A 148 7.69 20.60 4.38
N GLU A 149 8.66 20.32 3.50
CA GLU A 149 8.52 19.31 2.47
C GLU A 149 8.18 18.01 3.19
N SER A 150 6.90 17.61 3.19
CA SER A 150 6.47 16.37 3.81
C SER A 150 7.27 15.23 3.18
N SER A 151 8.27 14.72 3.91
CA SER A 151 9.10 13.63 3.41
C SER A 151 8.19 12.46 2.99
N PRO A 152 8.50 11.71 1.91
CA PRO A 152 7.67 10.59 1.47
C PRO A 152 7.36 9.57 2.57
N HIS A 153 8.22 9.48 3.60
CA HIS A 153 7.99 8.72 4.82
C HIS A 153 6.72 9.09 5.58
N ALA A 154 6.33 10.38 5.62
CA ALA A 154 5.10 10.81 6.29
C ALA A 154 3.86 10.22 5.61
N TRP A 155 3.83 10.22 4.28
CA TRP A 155 2.75 9.63 3.49
C TRP A 155 2.66 8.12 3.67
N ILE A 156 3.79 7.43 3.84
CA ILE A 156 3.82 5.99 4.16
C ILE A 156 3.13 5.73 5.50
N GLY A 157 3.49 6.49 6.53
CA GLY A 157 2.88 6.38 7.86
C GLY A 157 1.38 6.65 7.81
N ILE A 158 0.96 7.72 7.12
CA ILE A 158 -0.47 8.08 6.98
C ILE A 158 -1.25 6.96 6.27
N ALA A 159 -0.73 6.42 5.17
CA ALA A 159 -1.37 5.34 4.44
C ALA A 159 -1.55 4.09 5.33
N LEU A 160 -0.48 3.64 5.98
CA LEU A 160 -0.51 2.46 6.86
C LEU A 160 -1.47 2.65 8.05
N VAL A 161 -1.37 3.79 8.74
CA VAL A 161 -2.21 4.10 9.90
C VAL A 161 -3.68 4.22 9.47
N SER A 162 -3.97 4.81 8.31
CA SER A 162 -5.33 4.90 7.81
C SER A 162 -5.95 3.54 7.50
N GLY A 163 -5.17 2.61 6.92
CA GLY A 163 -5.60 1.22 6.71
C GLY A 163 -5.85 0.48 8.02
N PHE A 164 -4.94 0.61 8.99
CA PHE A 164 -5.06 0.03 10.32
C PHE A 164 -6.31 0.53 11.05
N ILE A 165 -6.50 1.86 11.08
CA ILE A 165 -7.66 2.50 11.73
C ILE A 165 -8.95 2.04 11.06
N LEU A 166 -8.98 1.90 9.72
CA LEU A 166 -10.17 1.43 9.04
C LEU A 166 -10.50 -0.01 9.42
N MET A 167 -9.52 -0.91 9.41
CA MET A 167 -9.73 -2.31 9.81
C MET A 167 -10.18 -2.40 11.28
N TYR A 168 -9.57 -1.61 12.17
CA TYR A 168 -9.99 -1.48 13.56
C TYR A 168 -11.45 -0.99 13.67
N LEU A 169 -11.84 0.01 12.89
CA LEU A 169 -13.19 0.53 12.90
C LEU A 169 -14.19 -0.51 12.40
N VAL A 170 -13.87 -1.26 11.34
CA VAL A 170 -14.72 -2.35 10.83
C VAL A 170 -14.93 -3.45 11.88
N ASP A 171 -13.89 -3.77 12.65
CA ASP A 171 -14.01 -4.73 13.76
C ASP A 171 -14.88 -4.21 14.92
N LYS A 172 -14.78 -2.91 15.23
CA LYS A 172 -15.48 -2.29 16.36
C LYS A 172 -16.88 -1.79 16.09
N LEU A 173 -17.22 -1.44 14.84
CA LEU A 173 -18.54 -0.93 14.47
C LEU A 173 -19.70 -1.87 14.89
N PRO A 174 -19.62 -3.20 14.71
CA PRO A 174 -20.69 -4.10 15.14
C PRO A 174 -20.91 -4.14 16.66
N GLU A 175 -19.88 -3.88 17.47
CA GLU A 175 -19.98 -3.83 18.93
C GLU A 175 -20.79 -2.60 19.39
N PHE A 176 -20.65 -1.47 18.70
CA PHE A 176 -21.37 -0.23 19.00
C PHE A 176 -22.76 -0.15 18.33
N ALA A 177 -22.93 -0.76 17.15
CA ALA A 177 -24.17 -0.73 16.39
C ALA A 177 -25.18 -1.81 16.85
N SER A 178 -24.73 -2.82 17.61
CA SER A 178 -25.64 -3.77 18.25
C SER A 178 -26.44 -3.04 19.32
N PRO A 179 -27.76 -2.81 19.17
CA PRO A 179 -28.55 -2.17 20.20
C PRO A 179 -28.40 -2.98 21.49
N ALA A 180 -28.14 -2.30 22.60
CA ALA A 180 -28.28 -2.86 23.94
C ALA A 180 -29.76 -3.24 24.15
N LYS A 181 -30.16 -4.40 23.63
CA LYS A 181 -31.53 -4.92 23.70
C LYS A 181 -31.41 -6.43 23.92
N ASN A 182 -31.90 -7.04 24.98
CA ASN A 182 -32.71 -6.58 26.11
C ASN A 182 -32.25 -7.41 27.32
N GLU A 183 -32.42 -6.83 28.51
CA GLU A 183 -32.47 -7.48 29.82
C GLU A 183 -32.22 -9.00 29.87
N ARG A 184 -31.20 -9.38 30.65
CA ARG A 184 -31.19 -10.71 31.28
C ARG A 184 -32.57 -10.88 31.94
N ILE A 185 -33.40 -11.77 31.41
CA ILE A 185 -34.57 -12.24 32.17
C ILE A 185 -33.97 -12.74 33.50
N PRO A 186 -34.30 -12.12 34.64
CA PRO A 186 -33.77 -12.58 35.90
C PRO A 186 -34.26 -14.00 36.08
N TYR A 187 -33.32 -14.95 36.15
CA TYR A 187 -33.64 -16.30 36.59
C TYR A 187 -34.14 -16.17 38.02
N HIS A 188 -35.47 -16.07 38.19
CA HIS A 188 -36.08 -16.34 39.47
C HIS A 188 -35.84 -17.83 39.70
N ILE A 189 -34.82 -18.13 40.51
CA ILE A 189 -34.65 -19.45 41.07
C ILE A 189 -35.79 -19.57 42.06
N SER A 190 -36.93 -20.11 41.62
CA SER A 190 -37.97 -20.56 42.53
C SER A 190 -37.35 -21.59 43.46
N LEU A 191 -37.08 -21.18 44.71
CA LEU A 191 -36.60 -22.05 45.77
C LEU A 191 -37.66 -23.09 46.19
N ASP A 192 -38.83 -23.08 45.55
CA ASP A 192 -39.92 -24.04 45.72
C ASP A 192 -39.49 -25.50 45.45
N ASN A 193 -38.39 -25.72 44.72
CA ASN A 193 -37.81 -27.05 44.48
C ASN A 193 -36.68 -27.46 45.44
N LEU A 194 -36.28 -26.64 46.41
CA LEU A 194 -35.28 -27.04 47.43
C LEU A 194 -35.89 -27.87 48.57
N GLY A 195 -37.22 -27.92 48.69
CA GLY A 195 -37.92 -28.74 49.70
C GLY A 195 -38.11 -30.20 49.32
N SER A 196 -37.98 -30.57 48.03
CA SER A 196 -38.28 -31.92 47.54
C SER A 196 -37.09 -32.89 47.61
N GLY A 197 -35.94 -32.47 48.16
CA GLY A 197 -34.70 -33.26 48.17
C GLY A 197 -34.43 -34.08 49.43
N LEU A 198 -35.17 -33.89 50.54
CA LEU A 198 -34.86 -34.54 51.82
C LEU A 198 -35.55 -35.90 52.03
N ARG A 199 -36.24 -36.43 51.03
CA ARG A 199 -36.88 -37.76 51.10
C ARG A 199 -36.76 -38.55 49.80
N ARG A 200 -35.60 -39.12 49.51
CA ARG A 200 -35.50 -40.47 48.91
C ARG A 200 -34.05 -40.96 48.83
N ASN A 201 -33.78 -42.05 49.54
CA ASN A 201 -32.72 -43.00 49.22
C ASN A 201 -32.87 -43.44 47.76
N SER A 202 -31.87 -43.14 46.91
CA SER A 202 -31.20 -44.10 46.00
C SER A 202 -30.33 -43.38 44.98
N SER A 203 -29.00 -43.57 45.07
CA SER A 203 -28.11 -43.55 43.89
C SER A 203 -28.52 -44.69 42.96
N PRO A 204 -28.54 -44.50 41.63
CA PRO A 204 -27.30 -44.65 40.88
C PRO A 204 -27.11 -43.63 39.73
N SER A 205 -25.84 -43.27 39.51
CA SER A 205 -25.19 -43.09 38.22
C SER A 205 -26.01 -42.42 37.10
N ARG A 206 -25.91 -41.10 36.99
CA ARG A 206 -26.17 -40.37 35.74
C ARG A 206 -25.17 -39.22 35.60
N ASP A 207 -24.09 -39.52 34.89
CA ASP A 207 -23.35 -38.57 34.07
C ASP A 207 -24.36 -37.81 33.19
N GLY A 208 -24.48 -36.50 33.37
CA GLY A 208 -25.46 -35.74 32.61
C GLY A 208 -25.53 -34.26 32.97
N GLY A 209 -24.63 -33.47 32.38
CA GLY A 209 -25.04 -32.17 31.86
C GLY A 209 -24.74 -30.92 32.69
N LEU A 210 -23.53 -30.78 33.27
CA LEU A 210 -23.12 -29.51 33.91
C LEU A 210 -21.78 -28.92 33.45
N LEU A 211 -21.24 -29.37 32.31
CA LEU A 211 -19.98 -28.81 31.75
C LEU A 211 -20.13 -28.18 30.35
N ASN A 212 -21.35 -27.96 29.85
CA ASN A 212 -21.55 -27.42 28.49
C ASN A 212 -21.98 -25.94 28.41
N ALA A 213 -22.01 -25.21 29.52
CA ALA A 213 -22.35 -23.78 29.52
C ALA A 213 -21.13 -22.85 29.29
N GLY A 214 -19.98 -23.41 28.90
CA GLY A 214 -18.74 -22.68 28.65
C GLY A 214 -18.39 -22.49 27.17
N HIS A 215 -19.26 -22.88 26.23
CA HIS A 215 -19.09 -22.44 24.85
C HIS A 215 -19.48 -20.97 24.79
N SER A 216 -18.46 -20.11 24.81
CA SER A 216 -18.49 -18.76 24.30
C SER A 216 -19.18 -18.79 22.93
N SER A 217 -20.49 -18.56 22.95
CA SER A 217 -21.32 -18.37 21.77
C SER A 217 -20.72 -17.18 21.04
N SER A 218 -19.93 -17.50 20.01
CA SER A 218 -19.20 -16.54 19.21
C SER A 218 -20.24 -15.64 18.58
N ARG A 219 -20.28 -14.37 19.00
CA ARG A 219 -21.24 -13.39 18.51
C ARG A 219 -21.16 -13.33 16.98
N PRO A 220 -22.27 -13.52 16.25
CA PRO A 220 -22.31 -13.47 14.77
C PRO A 220 -21.68 -12.20 14.15
N GLY A 221 -21.55 -11.12 14.93
CA GLY A 221 -20.94 -9.86 14.49
C GLY A 221 -19.44 -9.95 14.16
N HIS A 222 -18.66 -10.78 14.86
CA HIS A 222 -17.20 -10.80 14.67
C HIS A 222 -16.79 -11.49 13.36
N SER A 223 -17.47 -12.57 12.95
CA SER A 223 -17.18 -13.26 11.68
C SER A 223 -17.50 -12.40 10.46
N PHE A 224 -18.57 -11.61 10.56
CA PHE A 224 -18.97 -10.67 9.53
C PHE A 224 -17.99 -9.48 9.44
N ALA A 225 -17.52 -8.99 10.59
CA ALA A 225 -16.52 -7.93 10.65
C ALA A 225 -15.21 -8.33 9.96
N THR A 226 -14.66 -9.50 10.30
CA THR A 226 -13.44 -10.03 9.67
C THR A 226 -13.57 -10.10 8.15
N THR A 227 -14.72 -10.57 7.66
CA THR A 227 -14.93 -10.71 6.22
C THR A 227 -15.14 -9.37 5.53
N THR A 228 -15.88 -8.46 6.14
CA THR A 228 -16.09 -7.10 5.62
C THR A 228 -14.75 -6.38 5.50
N GLY A 229 -13.91 -6.46 6.53
CA GLY A 229 -12.57 -5.88 6.53
C GLY A 229 -11.69 -6.45 5.41
N LEU A 230 -11.66 -7.78 5.26
CA LEU A 230 -10.90 -8.45 4.20
C LEU A 230 -11.45 -8.16 2.79
N VAL A 231 -12.74 -7.92 2.64
CA VAL A 231 -13.34 -7.51 1.37
C VAL A 231 -12.92 -6.08 1.00
N ILE A 232 -12.91 -5.17 1.96
CA ILE A 232 -12.41 -3.79 1.74
C ILE A 232 -10.93 -3.80 1.38
N HIS A 233 -10.14 -4.60 2.10
CA HIS A 233 -8.73 -4.85 1.79
C HIS A 233 -8.55 -5.35 0.35
N ALA A 234 -9.26 -6.42 -0.02
CA ALA A 234 -9.19 -6.97 -1.37
C ALA A 234 -9.68 -5.98 -2.44
N ALA A 235 -10.64 -5.13 -2.12
CA ALA A 235 -11.07 -4.06 -3.02
C ALA A 235 -9.97 -3.01 -3.22
N ALA A 236 -9.24 -2.63 -2.16
CA ALA A 236 -8.10 -1.71 -2.26
C ALA A 236 -6.99 -2.25 -3.18
N ASP A 237 -6.67 -3.54 -3.08
CA ASP A 237 -5.75 -4.21 -4.03
C ASP A 237 -6.25 -4.09 -5.49
N GLY A 238 -7.55 -4.32 -5.68
CA GLY A 238 -8.20 -4.20 -6.97
C GLY A 238 -8.09 -2.79 -7.54
N ILE A 239 -8.38 -1.78 -6.71
CA ILE A 239 -8.26 -0.38 -7.11
C ILE A 239 -6.82 -0.04 -7.47
N ALA A 240 -5.83 -0.52 -6.71
CA ALA A 240 -4.42 -0.32 -7.01
C ALA A 240 -4.03 -0.91 -8.39
N LEU A 241 -4.47 -2.14 -8.67
CA LEU A 241 -4.28 -2.81 -9.96
C LEU A 241 -5.01 -2.08 -11.11
N GLY A 242 -6.21 -1.57 -10.86
CA GLY A 242 -6.98 -0.80 -11.85
C GLY A 242 -6.36 0.56 -12.16
N ALA A 243 -5.80 1.22 -11.14
CA ALA A 243 -5.11 2.49 -11.29
C ALA A 243 -3.81 2.37 -12.10
N SER A 244 -3.14 1.21 -12.07
CA SER A 244 -1.93 0.97 -12.87
C SER A 244 -2.20 0.50 -14.30
N SER A 245 -3.46 0.31 -14.70
CA SER A 245 -3.86 -0.34 -15.98
C SER A 245 -3.34 0.34 -17.26
N THR A 246 -2.81 1.56 -17.16
CA THR A 246 -2.17 2.28 -18.27
C THR A 246 -0.76 1.75 -18.57
N ASP A 247 -0.08 1.18 -17.58
CA ASP A 247 1.24 0.57 -17.71
C ASP A 247 1.12 -0.94 -17.44
N THR A 248 1.35 -1.73 -18.50
CA THR A 248 1.26 -3.19 -18.44
C THR A 248 2.37 -3.82 -17.58
N GLY A 249 3.55 -3.21 -17.53
CA GLY A 249 4.68 -3.65 -16.71
C GLY A 249 4.39 -3.46 -15.23
N LEU A 250 3.99 -2.25 -14.84
CA LEU A 250 3.58 -1.97 -13.46
C LEU A 250 2.39 -2.81 -13.04
N SER A 251 1.37 -2.93 -13.91
CA SER A 251 0.21 -3.78 -13.63
C SER A 251 0.58 -5.23 -13.38
N PHE A 252 1.57 -5.77 -14.09
CA PHE A 252 2.03 -7.14 -13.88
C PHE A 252 2.82 -7.30 -12.56
N ILE A 253 3.69 -6.35 -12.24
CA ILE A 253 4.45 -6.34 -10.98
C ILE A 253 3.49 -6.26 -9.79
N ILE A 254 2.56 -5.30 -9.83
CA ILE A 254 1.53 -5.10 -8.80
C ILE A 254 0.63 -6.33 -8.69
N PHE A 255 0.22 -6.92 -9.82
CA PHE A 255 -0.51 -8.19 -9.82
C PHE A 255 0.26 -9.30 -9.12
N LEU A 256 1.56 -9.44 -9.38
CA LEU A 256 2.37 -10.49 -8.76
C LEU A 256 2.49 -10.26 -7.25
N ALA A 257 2.79 -9.02 -6.84
CA ALA A 257 2.85 -8.63 -5.44
C ALA A 257 1.52 -8.90 -4.72
N ILE A 258 0.39 -8.55 -5.35
CA ILE A 258 -0.96 -8.82 -4.84
C ILE A 258 -1.24 -10.32 -4.75
N MET A 259 -0.97 -11.06 -5.82
CA MET A 259 -1.29 -12.48 -5.92
C MET A 259 -0.53 -13.30 -4.86
N VAL A 260 0.74 -12.96 -4.61
CA VAL A 260 1.59 -13.62 -3.61
C VAL A 260 1.01 -13.54 -2.20
N HIS A 261 0.35 -12.44 -1.83
CA HIS A 261 -0.25 -12.29 -0.49
C HIS A 261 -1.75 -12.58 -0.44
N LYS A 262 -2.47 -12.45 -1.56
CA LYS A 262 -3.92 -12.72 -1.64
C LYS A 262 -4.25 -14.20 -1.56
N ALA A 263 -3.42 -15.07 -2.15
CA ALA A 263 -3.60 -16.52 -2.07
C ALA A 263 -3.44 -17.03 -0.63
N PRO A 264 -2.39 -16.65 0.13
CA PRO A 264 -2.34 -16.95 1.55
C PRO A 264 -3.44 -16.29 2.37
N ALA A 265 -3.86 -15.07 2.02
CA ALA A 265 -4.94 -14.39 2.72
C ALA A 265 -6.28 -15.10 2.60
N SER A 266 -6.62 -15.62 1.42
CA SER A 266 -7.84 -16.39 1.23
C SER A 266 -7.80 -17.71 1.99
N PHE A 267 -6.64 -18.36 2.10
CA PHE A 267 -6.44 -19.53 2.96
C PHE A 267 -6.64 -19.19 4.44
N GLY A 268 -6.07 -18.07 4.92
CA GLY A 268 -6.20 -17.58 6.28
C GLY A 268 -7.66 -17.26 6.64
N LEU A 269 -8.36 -16.54 5.77
CA LEU A 269 -9.79 -16.20 5.90
C LEU A 269 -10.61 -17.46 6.15
N THR A 270 -10.55 -18.42 5.23
CA THR A 270 -11.36 -19.65 5.31
C THR A 270 -11.05 -20.43 6.58
N SER A 271 -9.78 -20.49 6.99
CA SER A 271 -9.36 -21.16 8.21
C SER A 271 -9.93 -20.50 9.47
N ILE A 272 -9.99 -19.16 9.50
CA ILE A 272 -10.59 -18.39 10.59
C ILE A 272 -12.10 -18.62 10.65
N LEU A 273 -12.79 -18.58 9.50
CA LEU A 273 -14.25 -18.82 9.45
C LEU A 273 -14.62 -20.24 9.90
N LEU A 274 -13.83 -21.25 9.52
CA LEU A 274 -14.03 -22.62 9.99
C LEU A 274 -13.77 -22.76 11.50
N LYS A 275 -12.73 -22.09 12.01
CA LYS A 275 -12.45 -22.05 13.46
C LYS A 275 -13.56 -21.35 14.25
N GLN A 276 -14.23 -20.36 13.66
CA GLN A 276 -15.41 -19.69 14.22
C GLN A 276 -16.69 -20.56 14.16
N GLY A 277 -16.62 -21.77 13.58
CA GLY A 277 -17.74 -22.70 13.51
C GLY A 277 -18.71 -22.46 12.35
N LEU A 278 -18.36 -21.60 11.39
CA LEU A 278 -19.20 -21.39 10.21
C LEU A 278 -19.21 -22.65 9.35
N SER A 279 -20.38 -22.94 8.76
CA SER A 279 -20.51 -24.07 7.83
C SER A 279 -19.64 -23.86 6.59
N SER A 280 -19.14 -24.95 6.01
CA SER A 280 -18.29 -24.90 4.82
C SER A 280 -18.95 -24.16 3.65
N ARG A 281 -20.29 -24.22 3.54
CA ARG A 281 -21.06 -23.47 2.52
C ARG A 281 -20.99 -21.96 2.75
N THR A 282 -21.13 -21.54 4.00
CA THR A 282 -21.05 -20.12 4.38
C THR A 282 -19.63 -19.60 4.19
N ALA A 283 -18.62 -20.36 4.61
CA ALA A 283 -17.22 -20.02 4.37
C ALA A 283 -16.90 -19.88 2.87
N ARG A 284 -17.43 -20.78 2.01
CA ARG A 284 -17.31 -20.65 0.55
C ARG A 284 -17.95 -19.37 0.01
N ALA A 285 -19.10 -18.97 0.55
CA ALA A 285 -19.75 -17.72 0.14
C ALA A 285 -18.89 -16.50 0.50
N HIS A 286 -18.32 -16.46 1.72
CA HIS A 286 -17.45 -15.37 2.16
C HIS A 286 -16.16 -15.32 1.33
N LEU A 287 -15.57 -16.48 1.05
CA LEU A 287 -14.42 -16.62 0.18
C LEU A 287 -14.69 -16.14 -1.25
N LEU A 288 -15.88 -16.43 -1.80
CA LEU A 288 -16.27 -15.99 -3.14
C LEU A 288 -16.41 -14.47 -3.21
N VAL A 289 -17.01 -13.85 -2.18
CA VAL A 289 -17.08 -12.38 -2.11
C VAL A 289 -15.68 -11.77 -2.01
N PHE A 290 -14.80 -12.35 -1.18
CA PHE A 290 -13.40 -11.92 -1.07
C PHE A 290 -12.64 -12.03 -2.40
N SER A 291 -12.76 -13.15 -3.12
CA SER A 291 -12.03 -13.36 -4.38
C SER A 291 -12.52 -12.45 -5.51
N LEU A 292 -13.79 -12.03 -5.49
CA LEU A 292 -14.37 -11.09 -6.46
C LEU A 292 -14.13 -9.62 -6.12
N ALA A 293 -13.84 -9.27 -4.87
CA ALA A 293 -13.65 -7.89 -4.45
C ALA A 293 -12.53 -7.16 -5.22
N ALA A 294 -11.38 -7.82 -5.44
CA ALA A 294 -10.29 -7.24 -6.23
C ALA A 294 -10.63 -7.07 -7.72
N PRO A 295 -11.12 -8.10 -8.44
CA PRO A 295 -11.62 -7.94 -9.81
C PRO A 295 -12.61 -6.78 -9.94
N VAL A 296 -13.59 -6.71 -9.03
CA VAL A 296 -14.60 -5.65 -9.05
C VAL A 296 -13.95 -4.28 -8.82
N GLY A 297 -13.04 -4.15 -7.85
CA GLY A 297 -12.30 -2.91 -7.60
C GLY A 297 -11.45 -2.47 -8.80
N ALA A 298 -10.78 -3.41 -9.48
CA ALA A 298 -9.96 -3.14 -10.66
C ALA A 298 -10.81 -2.66 -11.84
N LEU A 299 -11.90 -3.37 -12.13
CA LEU A 299 -12.82 -2.99 -13.21
C LEU A 299 -13.51 -1.66 -12.92
N ALA A 300 -13.96 -1.42 -11.68
CA ALA A 300 -14.58 -0.17 -11.28
C ALA A 300 -13.62 1.01 -11.46
N THR A 301 -12.35 0.84 -11.09
CA THR A 301 -11.32 1.87 -11.23
C THR A 301 -10.98 2.13 -12.70
N PHE A 302 -10.86 1.08 -13.52
CA PHE A 302 -10.65 1.21 -14.95
C PHE A 302 -11.80 1.98 -15.62
N LEU A 303 -13.06 1.62 -15.30
CA LEU A 303 -14.25 2.29 -15.80
C LEU A 303 -14.29 3.76 -15.37
N PHE A 304 -13.99 4.03 -14.10
CA PHE A 304 -13.95 5.39 -13.56
C PHE A 304 -12.89 6.25 -14.26
N ALA A 305 -11.68 5.72 -14.46
CA ALA A 305 -10.61 6.41 -15.17
C ALA A 305 -11.01 6.73 -16.63
N HIS A 306 -11.73 5.82 -17.28
CA HIS A 306 -12.24 6.01 -18.63
C HIS A 306 -13.37 7.06 -18.71
N MET A 307 -14.25 7.10 -17.71
CA MET A 307 -15.38 8.04 -17.66
C MET A 307 -14.96 9.48 -17.31
N VAL A 308 -14.01 9.64 -16.38
CA VAL A 308 -13.54 10.96 -15.93
C VAL A 308 -12.57 11.59 -16.95
N GLY A 309 -12.08 10.81 -17.92
CA GLY A 309 -11.12 11.26 -18.91
C GLY A 309 -9.75 11.41 -18.28
N SER A 310 -9.08 10.29 -18.03
CA SER A 310 -7.66 10.28 -17.63
C SER A 310 -6.82 11.02 -18.68
N SER A 311 -6.47 12.28 -18.39
CA SER A 311 -5.53 13.03 -19.22
C SER A 311 -4.23 12.25 -19.27
N SER A 312 -3.75 11.97 -20.47
CA SER A 312 -2.61 11.10 -20.79
C SER A 312 -1.24 11.51 -20.19
N GLY A 313 -1.21 12.46 -19.23
CA GLY A 313 0.00 12.93 -18.55
C GLY A 313 0.04 12.66 -17.03
N ASP A 314 -0.96 11.99 -16.44
CA ASP A 314 -1.01 11.72 -14.99
C ASP A 314 -0.45 10.33 -14.59
N GLU A 315 0.62 9.87 -15.23
CA GLU A 315 1.26 8.59 -14.89
C GLU A 315 1.92 8.64 -13.50
N ALA A 316 2.49 9.79 -13.12
CA ALA A 316 3.06 9.97 -11.79
C ALA A 316 1.95 9.95 -10.70
N GLY A 317 0.79 10.54 -10.98
CA GLY A 317 -0.35 10.52 -10.07
C GLY A 317 -0.98 9.13 -9.95
N SER A 318 -1.05 8.36 -11.03
CA SER A 318 -1.55 6.97 -10.95
C SER A 318 -0.62 6.09 -10.14
N GLN A 319 0.69 6.16 -10.35
CA GLN A 319 1.68 5.44 -9.54
C GLN A 319 1.63 5.85 -8.06
N TRP A 320 1.52 7.15 -7.78
CA TRP A 320 1.40 7.64 -6.41
C TRP A 320 0.15 7.08 -5.72
N ARG A 321 -1.02 7.15 -6.38
CA ARG A 321 -2.28 6.57 -5.85
C ARG A 321 -2.16 5.07 -5.63
N THR A 322 -1.56 4.35 -6.57
CA THR A 322 -1.30 2.91 -6.45
C THR A 322 -0.43 2.60 -5.25
N GLY A 323 0.69 3.31 -5.05
CA GLY A 323 1.56 3.13 -3.89
C GLY A 323 0.84 3.42 -2.57
N MET A 324 0.06 4.50 -2.51
CA MET A 324 -0.78 4.82 -1.36
C MET A 324 -1.82 3.74 -1.07
N LEU A 325 -2.45 3.17 -2.10
CA LEU A 325 -3.45 2.10 -1.96
C LEU A 325 -2.82 0.77 -1.51
N LEU A 326 -1.63 0.44 -2.00
CA LEU A 326 -0.88 -0.74 -1.54
C LEU A 326 -0.47 -0.60 -0.08
N LEU A 327 0.00 0.57 0.34
CA LEU A 327 0.35 0.83 1.74
C LEU A 327 -0.88 0.84 2.65
N PHE A 328 -1.97 1.47 2.21
CA PHE A 328 -3.26 1.37 2.89
C PHE A 328 -3.68 -0.09 3.04
N SER A 329 -3.59 -0.89 1.97
CA SER A 329 -3.87 -2.32 1.97
C SER A 329 -2.98 -3.09 2.96
N GLY A 330 -1.68 -2.79 3.01
CA GLY A 330 -0.76 -3.33 4.01
C GLY A 330 -1.15 -2.98 5.44
N GLY A 331 -1.58 -1.74 5.67
CA GLY A 331 -2.08 -1.27 6.97
C GLY A 331 -3.32 -2.02 7.46
N THR A 332 -4.19 -2.47 6.54
CA THR A 332 -5.38 -3.26 6.93
C THR A 332 -5.06 -4.67 7.47
N PHE A 333 -3.83 -5.18 7.31
CA PHE A 333 -3.41 -6.48 7.86
C PHE A 333 -2.66 -6.40 9.18
N LEU A 334 -2.21 -5.21 9.56
CA LEU A 334 -1.58 -4.94 10.86
C LEU A 334 -2.63 -4.91 11.97
#